data_AF-A0A7X7DMY1-F1
#
_entry.id   AF-A0A7X7DMY1-F1
#
_cell.length_a   1.000
_cell.length_b   1.000
_cell.length_c   1.000
_cell.angle_alpha   90.00
_cell.angle_beta   90.00
_cell.angle_gamma   90.00
#
_symmetry.space_group_name_H-M   'P 1'
#
loop_
_entity.id
_entity.type
_entity.pdbx_description
1 polymer ?
#
loop_
_entity_poly.entity_id
_entity_poly.type
_entity_poly.pdbx_seq_one_letter_code
_entity_poly.pdbx_strand_id
1 'polypeptide(L)'
;MAFSNKLDKESFDKLLEIIDRNRWDRLRKRQEQLDNVEEEELESDDTELSPDTVKVVLFGTECPFIHSMIEMLRNETVIAFLSDPEKMITFCMDHQIPNLILDIDPPSDYNLVMDAFASAKILLPDTRIFACSSRKSSIEVEHMKMHGAVILDKPILRKQVKKFCSQYCR
;
A
#
# COMPACT_ATOMS: atom_id res chain seq x y z
N MET A 1 -15.07 -3.01 29.38
CA MET A 1 -13.87 -3.87 29.26
C MET A 1 -12.92 -3.18 28.30
N ALA A 2 -11.76 -2.73 28.79
CA ALA A 2 -10.76 -2.06 27.96
C ALA A 2 -9.92 -3.12 27.24
N PHE A 3 -10.00 -3.19 25.92
CA PHE A 3 -9.11 -4.03 25.12
C PHE A 3 -7.79 -3.30 24.90
N SER A 4 -6.77 -3.73 25.63
CA SER A 4 -5.37 -3.34 25.41
C SER A 4 -4.86 -4.03 24.15
N ASN A 5 -5.06 -3.42 22.97
CA ASN A 5 -4.37 -3.80 21.74
C ASN A 5 -2.93 -3.32 21.79
N LYS A 6 -2.07 -4.06 22.50
CA LYS A 6 -0.63 -3.95 22.28
C LYS A 6 -0.33 -4.73 21.01
N LEU A 7 -0.03 -4.01 19.93
CA LEU A 7 0.74 -4.55 18.82
C LEU A 7 1.94 -5.32 19.42
N ASP A 8 2.07 -6.58 19.03
CA ASP A 8 3.22 -7.38 19.42
C ASP A 8 4.50 -6.67 18.98
N LYS A 9 5.43 -6.50 19.93
CA LYS A 9 6.65 -5.71 19.78
C LYS A 9 7.44 -6.17 18.55
N GLU A 10 7.42 -7.46 18.26
CA GLU A 10 8.09 -8.05 17.08
C GLU A 10 7.47 -7.64 15.74
N SER A 11 6.14 -7.45 15.70
CA SER A 11 5.43 -6.99 14.50
C SER A 11 5.62 -5.49 14.29
N PHE A 12 5.73 -4.73 15.38
CA PHE A 12 6.02 -3.29 15.36
C PHE A 12 7.47 -3.01 14.92
N ASP A 13 8.43 -3.78 15.44
CA ASP A 13 9.84 -3.65 15.08
C ASP A 13 10.08 -3.97 13.59
N LYS A 14 9.37 -4.95 13.03
CA LYS A 14 9.39 -5.25 11.57
C LYS A 14 8.77 -4.14 10.72
N LEU A 15 7.72 -3.47 11.21
CA LEU A 15 7.13 -2.31 10.53
C LEU A 15 8.11 -1.12 10.55
N LEU A 16 8.79 -0.90 11.68
CA LEU A 16 9.86 0.09 11.78
C LEU A 16 11.03 -0.23 10.84
N GLU A 17 11.46 -1.49 10.73
CA GLU A 17 12.49 -1.90 9.76
C GLU A 17 12.07 -1.62 8.31
N ILE A 18 10.79 -1.83 7.97
CA ILE A 18 10.27 -1.53 6.63
C ILE A 18 10.28 -0.02 6.36
N ILE A 19 9.95 0.79 7.37
CA ILE A 19 9.99 2.27 7.31
C ILE A 19 11.43 2.77 7.22
N ASP A 20 12.36 2.23 8.01
CA ASP A 20 13.78 2.57 7.99
C ASP A 20 14.47 2.15 6.69
N ARG A 21 14.08 1.03 6.09
CA ARG A 21 14.56 0.65 4.75
C ARG A 21 14.13 1.67 3.69
N ASN A 22 12.93 2.22 3.82
CA ASN A 22 12.44 3.29 2.93
C ASN A 22 13.22 4.59 3.13
N ARG A 23 13.70 4.85 4.35
CA ARG A 23 14.55 6.00 4.68
C ARG A 23 15.88 5.95 3.92
N TRP A 24 16.55 4.80 3.92
CA TRP A 24 17.84 4.64 3.24
C TRP A 24 17.74 4.74 1.71
N ASP A 25 16.70 4.17 1.11
CA ASP A 25 16.49 4.24 -0.34
C ASP A 25 16.14 5.66 -0.81
N ARG A 26 15.40 6.43 0.01
CA ARG A 26 15.13 7.86 -0.26
C ARG A 26 16.38 8.72 -0.11
N LEU A 27 17.16 8.51 0.96
CA LEU A 27 18.42 9.23 1.17
C LEU A 27 19.45 8.94 0.07
N ARG A 28 19.59 7.67 -0.34
CA ARG A 28 20.51 7.28 -1.42
C ARG A 28 20.12 7.90 -2.76
N LYS A 29 18.84 7.86 -3.14
CA LYS A 29 18.35 8.51 -4.37
C LYS A 29 18.50 10.03 -4.33
N ARG A 30 18.38 10.64 -3.15
CA ARG A 30 18.60 12.08 -2.93
C ARG A 30 20.08 12.45 -3.03
N GLN A 31 20.99 11.61 -2.52
CA GLN A 31 22.45 11.77 -2.67
C GLN A 31 22.87 11.68 -4.15
N GLU A 32 22.35 10.69 -4.88
CA GLU A 32 22.60 10.51 -6.33
C GLU A 32 22.04 11.67 -7.18
N GLN A 33 21.05 12.41 -6.67
CA GLN A 33 20.49 13.61 -7.31
C GLN A 33 21.25 14.90 -6.93
N LEU A 34 21.77 14.98 -5.70
CA LEU A 34 22.59 16.10 -5.22
C LEU A 34 23.97 16.16 -5.88
N ASP A 35 24.52 15.02 -6.31
CA ASP A 35 25.78 14.97 -7.07
C ASP A 35 25.67 15.62 -8.48
N ASN A 36 24.49 16.08 -8.91
CA ASN A 36 24.25 16.68 -10.24
C ASN A 36 23.66 18.10 -10.25
N VAL A 37 23.40 18.74 -9.10
CA VAL A 37 22.87 20.12 -9.07
C VAL A 37 23.48 20.87 -7.90
N GLU A 38 24.07 22.02 -8.19
CA GLU A 38 24.65 22.96 -7.23
C GLU A 38 23.67 23.29 -6.10
N GLU A 39 24.26 23.46 -4.91
CA GLU A 39 23.65 23.69 -3.61
C GLU A 39 22.50 24.72 -3.63
N GLU A 40 21.26 24.24 -3.54
CA GLU A 40 20.19 24.98 -2.88
C GLU A 40 19.89 24.29 -1.54
N GLU A 41 20.11 25.03 -0.45
CA GLU A 41 19.76 24.66 0.91
C GLU A 41 18.25 24.34 0.98
N LEU A 42 17.91 23.05 0.87
CA LEU A 42 16.56 22.57 1.13
C LEU A 42 16.48 22.10 2.57
N GLU A 43 15.75 22.89 3.37
CA GLU A 43 15.32 22.58 4.72
C GLU A 43 14.97 21.09 4.84
N SER A 44 15.67 20.41 5.74
CA SER A 44 15.42 19.03 6.12
C SER A 44 14.04 18.95 6.78
N ASP A 45 13.01 18.74 5.98
CA ASP A 45 11.72 18.30 6.49
C ASP A 45 11.87 16.82 6.89
N ASP A 46 12.55 16.60 8.03
CA ASP A 46 12.56 15.36 8.82
C ASP A 46 11.16 15.19 9.43
N THR A 47 10.14 15.05 8.57
CA THR A 47 8.81 14.64 9.01
C THR A 47 8.95 13.19 9.46
N GLU A 48 8.92 12.97 10.78
CA GLU A 48 8.80 11.65 11.38
C GLU A 48 7.67 10.90 10.66
N LEU A 49 8.02 9.81 9.97
CA LEU A 49 7.07 8.96 9.26
C LEU A 49 6.22 8.24 10.30
N SER A 50 5.10 8.85 10.70
CA SER A 50 4.09 8.20 11.54
C SER A 50 3.25 7.24 10.69
N PRO A 51 2.65 6.19 11.28
CA PRO A 51 1.66 5.36 10.60
C PRO A 51 0.54 6.16 9.91
N ASP A 52 0.18 7.32 10.45
CA ASP A 52 -0.85 8.21 9.90
C ASP A 52 -0.42 8.91 8.60
N THR A 53 0.88 8.86 8.26
CA THR A 53 1.39 9.36 6.98
C THR A 53 1.15 8.38 5.83
N VAL A 54 0.81 7.12 6.12
CA VAL A 54 0.54 6.09 5.10
C VAL A 54 -0.70 6.48 4.29
N LYS A 55 -0.58 6.48 2.95
CA LYS A 55 -1.68 6.82 2.04
C LYS A 55 -2.24 5.62 1.29
N VAL A 56 -1.49 4.52 1.26
CA VAL A 56 -1.85 3.31 0.52
C VAL A 56 -1.44 2.09 1.31
N VAL A 57 -2.36 1.15 1.49
CA VAL A 57 -2.05 -0.21 1.94
C VAL A 57 -2.11 -1.14 0.73
N LEU A 58 -1.10 -1.99 0.58
CA LEU A 58 -1.05 -3.06 -0.41
C LEU A 58 -1.23 -4.40 0.31
N PHE A 59 -2.17 -5.21 -0.16
CA PHE A 59 -2.46 -6.54 0.35
C PHE A 59 -2.30 -7.58 -0.75
N GLY A 60 -1.68 -8.70 -0.39
CA GLY A 60 -1.46 -9.84 -1.28
C GLY A 60 -0.35 -10.75 -0.76
N THR A 61 -0.14 -11.86 -1.45
CA THR A 61 0.99 -12.76 -1.16
C THR A 61 2.29 -12.18 -1.73
N GLU A 62 3.35 -12.24 -0.93
CA GLU A 62 4.67 -11.78 -1.35
C GLU A 62 5.12 -12.49 -2.63
N CYS A 63 5.32 -11.71 -3.69
CA CYS A 63 5.67 -12.19 -5.01
C CYS A 63 6.32 -11.07 -5.84
N PRO A 64 6.95 -11.37 -7.00
CA PRO A 64 7.63 -10.37 -7.81
C PRO A 64 6.77 -9.17 -8.22
N PHE A 65 5.46 -9.40 -8.44
CA PHE A 65 4.51 -8.33 -8.70
C PHE A 65 4.38 -7.37 -7.50
N ILE A 66 4.20 -7.90 -6.29
CA ILE A 66 4.12 -7.12 -5.06
C ILE A 66 5.42 -6.33 -4.85
N HIS A 67 6.59 -6.96 -5.01
CA HIS A 67 7.87 -6.24 -4.86
C HIS A 67 8.01 -5.08 -5.85
N SER A 68 7.65 -5.31 -7.12
CA SER A 68 7.66 -4.26 -8.14
C SER A 68 6.67 -3.14 -7.83
N MET A 69 5.46 -3.48 -7.38
CA MET A 69 4.43 -2.51 -7.01
C MET A 69 4.87 -1.65 -5.81
N ILE A 70 5.48 -2.28 -4.81
CA ILE A 70 6.07 -1.61 -3.64
C ILE A 70 7.12 -0.60 -4.09
N GLU A 71 8.06 -1.00 -4.95
CA GLU A 71 9.12 -0.12 -5.43
C GLU A 71 8.55 1.09 -6.20
N MET A 72 7.58 0.85 -7.10
CA MET A 72 6.95 1.92 -7.86
C MET A 72 6.18 2.90 -6.97
N LEU A 73 5.42 2.39 -5.99
CA LEU A 73 4.62 3.21 -5.08
C LEU A 73 5.47 3.99 -4.08
N ARG A 74 6.53 3.39 -3.52
CA ARG A 74 7.41 4.06 -2.52
C ARG A 74 8.11 5.31 -3.06
N ASN A 75 8.34 5.36 -4.37
CA ASN A 75 8.89 6.52 -5.05
C ASN A 75 7.89 7.69 -5.16
N GLU A 76 6.60 7.43 -4.98
CA GLU A 76 5.53 8.41 -5.22
C GLU A 76 4.71 8.72 -3.96
N THR A 77 4.66 7.81 -2.97
CA THR A 77 3.87 7.98 -1.73
C THR A 77 4.38 7.08 -0.59
N VAL A 78 3.87 7.29 0.62
CA VAL A 78 4.12 6.42 1.79
C VAL A 78 3.12 5.26 1.77
N ILE A 79 3.64 4.03 1.84
CA ILE A 79 2.83 2.81 1.75
C ILE A 79 3.13 1.83 2.88
N ALA A 80 2.16 0.97 3.17
CA ALA A 80 2.36 -0.25 3.95
C ALA A 80 2.01 -1.48 3.09
N PHE A 81 2.75 -2.57 3.29
CA PHE A 81 2.42 -3.88 2.72
C PHE A 81 2.06 -4.84 3.85
N LEU A 82 0.91 -5.48 3.75
CA LEU A 82 0.38 -6.39 4.76
C LEU A 82 -0.16 -7.64 4.05
N SER A 83 0.31 -8.82 4.45
CA SER A 83 -0.13 -10.09 3.88
C SER A 83 -1.25 -10.77 4.68
N ASP A 84 -1.56 -10.23 5.85
CA ASP A 84 -2.59 -10.74 6.76
C ASP A 84 -3.83 -9.83 6.72
N PRO A 85 -5.02 -10.38 6.47
CA PRO A 85 -6.22 -9.56 6.25
C PRO A 85 -6.69 -8.87 7.53
N GLU A 86 -6.58 -9.51 8.69
CA GLU A 86 -7.00 -8.92 9.97
C GLU A 86 -6.11 -7.73 10.33
N LYS A 87 -4.78 -7.88 10.17
CA LYS A 87 -3.81 -6.80 10.36
C LYS A 87 -4.05 -5.67 9.37
N MET A 88 -4.33 -6.00 8.10
CA MET A 88 -4.65 -5.01 7.07
C MET A 88 -5.89 -4.19 7.43
N ILE A 89 -7.00 -4.83 7.80
CA ILE A 89 -8.24 -4.15 8.18
C ILE A 89 -8.01 -3.27 9.42
N THR A 90 -7.40 -3.82 10.46
CA THR A 90 -7.14 -3.11 11.72
C THR A 90 -6.28 -1.88 11.47
N PHE A 91 -5.19 -2.03 10.71
CA PHE A 91 -4.32 -0.92 10.35
C PHE A 91 -5.05 0.16 9.54
N CYS A 92 -5.87 -0.23 8.57
CA CYS A 92 -6.65 0.71 7.77
C CYS A 92 -7.67 1.48 8.61
N MET A 93 -8.28 0.82 9.60
CA MET A 93 -9.27 1.41 10.49
C MET A 93 -8.63 2.38 11.48
N ASP A 94 -7.55 1.96 12.14
CA ASP A 94 -6.86 2.74 13.17
C ASP A 94 -6.23 4.02 12.59
N HIS A 95 -5.70 3.95 11.37
CA HIS A 95 -5.00 5.06 10.71
C HIS A 95 -5.80 5.72 9.58
N GLN A 96 -7.08 5.34 9.40
CA GLN A 96 -8.00 5.89 8.39
C GLN A 96 -7.39 5.92 6.98
N ILE A 97 -6.79 4.81 6.56
CA ILE A 97 -6.06 4.73 5.29
C ILE A 97 -7.04 4.92 4.11
N PRO A 98 -6.80 5.91 3.23
CA PRO A 98 -7.77 6.27 2.19
C PRO A 98 -7.78 5.32 0.99
N ASN A 99 -6.71 4.57 0.75
CA ASN A 99 -6.57 3.70 -0.42
C ASN A 99 -6.05 2.31 -0.04
N LEU A 100 -6.74 1.28 -0.51
CA LEU A 100 -6.38 -0.12 -0.35
C LEU A 100 -6.22 -0.77 -1.73
N ILE A 101 -5.07 -1.39 -1.97
CA ILE A 101 -4.77 -2.13 -3.19
C ILE A 101 -4.70 -3.62 -2.85
N LEU A 102 -5.48 -4.43 -3.55
CA LEU A 102 -5.56 -5.88 -3.38
C LEU A 102 -4.97 -6.58 -4.61
N ASP A 103 -4.04 -7.51 -4.42
CA ASP A 103 -3.64 -8.45 -5.47
C ASP A 103 -4.51 -9.71 -5.42
N ILE A 104 -5.24 -9.99 -6.50
CA ILE A 104 -6.13 -11.15 -6.59
C ILE A 104 -5.57 -12.31 -7.40
N ASP A 105 -4.43 -12.12 -8.09
CA ASP A 105 -3.85 -13.20 -8.89
C ASP A 105 -2.96 -14.12 -8.04
N PRO A 106 -2.84 -15.41 -8.40
CA PRO A 106 -1.85 -16.30 -7.83
C PRO A 106 -0.44 -15.68 -7.86
N PRO A 107 0.35 -15.84 -6.79
CA PRO A 107 0.17 -16.80 -5.69
C PRO A 107 -0.80 -16.38 -4.58
N SER A 108 -1.45 -15.22 -4.67
CA SER A 108 -2.47 -14.82 -3.70
C SER A 108 -3.66 -15.78 -3.73
N ASP A 109 -4.13 -16.18 -2.55
CA ASP A 109 -5.36 -16.97 -2.44
C ASP A 109 -6.55 -16.05 -2.68
N TYR A 110 -7.24 -16.28 -3.78
CA TYR A 110 -8.42 -15.54 -4.17
C TYR A 110 -9.48 -15.50 -3.05
N ASN A 111 -9.75 -16.61 -2.36
CA ASN A 111 -10.80 -16.66 -1.34
C ASN A 111 -10.45 -15.71 -0.20
N LEU A 112 -9.18 -15.75 0.25
CA LEU A 112 -8.67 -14.85 1.28
C LEU A 112 -8.78 -13.38 0.86
N VAL A 113 -8.46 -13.08 -0.40
CA VAL A 113 -8.54 -11.71 -0.91
C VAL A 113 -9.99 -11.23 -0.99
N MET A 114 -10.95 -12.10 -1.31
CA MET A 114 -12.36 -11.73 -1.31
C MET A 114 -12.93 -11.55 0.08
N ASP A 115 -12.54 -12.38 1.03
CA ASP A 115 -12.94 -12.22 2.42
C ASP A 115 -12.39 -10.89 2.98
N ALA A 116 -11.14 -10.56 2.65
CA ALA A 116 -10.52 -9.27 2.95
C ALA A 116 -11.27 -8.11 2.28
N PHE A 117 -11.64 -8.25 1.00
CA PHE A 117 -12.41 -7.26 0.25
C PHE A 117 -13.79 -7.01 0.87
N ALA A 118 -14.56 -8.08 1.13
CA ALA A 118 -15.89 -7.99 1.70
C ALA A 118 -15.84 -7.32 3.08
N SER A 119 -14.89 -7.73 3.92
CA SER A 119 -14.68 -7.15 5.25
C SER A 119 -14.28 -5.68 5.16
N ALA A 120 -13.36 -5.32 4.26
CA ALA A 120 -12.96 -3.94 4.01
C ALA A 120 -14.14 -3.08 3.52
N LYS A 121 -14.99 -3.59 2.63
CA LYS A 121 -16.18 -2.86 2.16
C LYS A 121 -17.19 -2.55 3.26
N ILE A 122 -17.29 -3.41 4.27
CA ILE A 122 -18.21 -3.23 5.40
C ILE A 122 -17.61 -2.28 6.44
N LEU A 123 -16.33 -2.49 6.80
CA LEU A 123 -15.68 -1.82 7.93
C LEU A 123 -14.99 -0.50 7.54
N LEU A 124 -14.62 -0.34 6.27
CA LEU A 124 -13.87 0.81 5.75
C LEU A 124 -14.65 1.48 4.61
N PRO A 125 -15.84 2.06 4.88
CA PRO A 125 -16.74 2.56 3.83
C PRO A 125 -16.13 3.68 2.98
N ASP A 126 -15.23 4.48 3.56
CA ASP A 126 -14.58 5.62 2.91
C ASP A 126 -13.29 5.24 2.18
N THR A 127 -12.75 4.04 2.43
CA THR A 127 -11.52 3.57 1.79
C THR A 127 -11.81 3.16 0.35
N ARG A 128 -11.03 3.71 -0.59
CA ARG A 128 -11.11 3.32 -2.00
C ARG A 128 -10.36 2.02 -2.20
N ILE A 129 -11.02 1.03 -2.80
CA ILE A 129 -10.42 -0.28 -3.04
C ILE A 129 -10.07 -0.43 -4.52
N PHE A 130 -8.83 -0.83 -4.77
CA PHE A 130 -8.28 -1.14 -6.09
C PHE A 130 -7.91 -2.62 -6.14
N ALA A 131 -8.34 -3.34 -7.17
CA ALA A 131 -8.02 -4.75 -7.34
C ALA A 131 -7.09 -4.95 -8.55
N CYS A 132 -5.93 -5.57 -8.34
CA CYS A 132 -4.95 -5.83 -9.38
C CYS A 132 -5.15 -7.22 -9.96
N SER A 133 -5.43 -7.33 -11.26
CA SER A 133 -5.56 -8.63 -11.93
C SER A 133 -5.07 -8.62 -13.37
N SER A 134 -4.58 -9.77 -13.81
CA SER A 134 -4.30 -10.12 -15.21
C SER A 134 -5.52 -10.73 -15.91
N ARG A 135 -6.56 -11.16 -15.18
CA ARG A 135 -7.74 -11.88 -15.69
C ARG A 135 -9.02 -11.06 -15.55
N LYS A 136 -9.20 -10.08 -16.44
CA LYS A 136 -10.30 -9.09 -16.36
C LYS A 136 -11.71 -9.65 -16.31
N SER A 137 -11.94 -10.80 -16.93
CA SER A 137 -13.27 -11.41 -17.09
C SER A 137 -13.53 -12.53 -16.08
N SER A 138 -12.70 -12.63 -15.05
CA SER A 138 -12.92 -13.59 -13.99
C SER A 138 -14.12 -13.14 -13.15
N ILE A 139 -14.88 -14.11 -12.62
CA ILE A 139 -16.10 -13.86 -11.83
C ILE A 139 -15.78 -12.97 -10.62
N GLU A 140 -14.59 -13.18 -10.09
CA GLU A 140 -13.96 -12.49 -8.97
C GLU A 140 -13.80 -10.99 -9.23
N VAL A 141 -13.19 -10.65 -10.37
CA VAL A 141 -12.99 -9.26 -10.81
C VAL A 141 -14.32 -8.57 -11.02
N GLU A 142 -15.25 -9.23 -11.72
CA GLU A 142 -16.58 -8.65 -11.98
C GLU A 142 -17.35 -8.46 -10.68
N HIS A 143 -17.25 -9.39 -9.72
CA HIS A 143 -17.84 -9.23 -8.38
C HIS A 143 -17.28 -8.01 -7.65
N MET A 144 -15.96 -7.85 -7.59
CA MET A 144 -15.34 -6.70 -6.91
C MET A 144 -15.74 -5.38 -7.59
N LYS A 145 -15.77 -5.35 -8.91
CA LYS A 145 -16.16 -4.20 -9.72
C LYS A 145 -17.62 -3.80 -9.50
N MET A 146 -18.54 -4.78 -9.45
CA MET A 146 -19.95 -4.53 -9.11
C MET A 146 -20.13 -3.88 -7.74
N HIS A 147 -19.21 -4.15 -6.81
CA HIS A 147 -19.20 -3.58 -5.45
C HIS A 147 -18.29 -2.34 -5.32
N GLY A 148 -17.93 -1.72 -6.45
CA GLY A 148 -17.26 -0.42 -6.49
C GLY A 148 -15.73 -0.46 -6.39
N ALA A 149 -15.10 -1.63 -6.52
CA ALA A 149 -13.65 -1.69 -6.67
C ALA A 149 -13.21 -1.18 -8.04
N VAL A 150 -12.07 -0.48 -8.08
CA VAL A 150 -11.43 -0.06 -9.33
C VAL A 150 -10.45 -1.14 -9.76
N ILE A 151 -10.59 -1.65 -10.98
CA ILE A 151 -9.71 -2.71 -11.49
C ILE A 151 -8.44 -2.10 -12.10
N LEU A 152 -7.28 -2.54 -11.61
CA LEU A 152 -5.96 -2.22 -12.13
C LEU A 152 -5.45 -3.40 -12.97
N ASP A 153 -5.42 -3.20 -14.27
CA ASP A 153 -4.99 -4.23 -15.21
C ASP A 153 -3.48 -4.47 -15.13
N LYS A 154 -3.08 -5.71 -14.85
CA LYS A 154 -1.69 -6.14 -14.96
C LYS A 154 -1.30 -6.35 -16.43
N PRO A 155 -0.07 -6.01 -16.86
CA PRO A 155 1.01 -5.43 -16.06
C PRO A 155 0.76 -3.95 -15.71
N ILE A 156 1.08 -3.58 -14.47
CA ILE A 156 0.97 -2.19 -14.00
C ILE A 156 2.28 -1.46 -14.31
N LEU A 157 2.18 -0.40 -15.09
CA LEU A 157 3.32 0.42 -15.49
C LEU A 157 3.54 1.58 -14.52
N ARG A 158 4.79 2.02 -14.36
CA ARG A 158 5.15 3.17 -13.51
C ARG A 158 4.33 4.43 -13.80
N LYS A 159 4.02 4.70 -15.07
CA LYS A 159 3.16 5.84 -15.47
C LYS A 159 1.74 5.75 -14.88
N GLN A 160 1.19 4.54 -14.74
CA GLN A 160 -0.12 4.32 -14.13
C GLN A 160 -0.05 4.56 -12.63
N VAL A 161 1.01 4.09 -11.96
CA VAL A 161 1.25 4.34 -10.52
C VAL A 161 1.38 5.85 -10.25
N LYS A 162 2.18 6.57 -11.04
CA LYS A 162 2.31 8.03 -10.91
C LYS A 162 0.97 8.75 -11.06
N LYS A 163 0.16 8.35 -12.06
CA LYS A 163 -1.19 8.89 -12.25
C LYS A 163 -2.08 8.59 -11.05
N PHE A 164 -2.10 7.35 -10.57
CA PHE A 164 -2.82 6.92 -9.39
C PHE A 164 -2.45 7.77 -8.16
N CYS A 165 -1.16 7.91 -7.85
CA CYS A 165 -0.72 8.69 -6.69
C CYS A 165 -1.10 10.17 -6.82
N SER A 166 -0.97 10.76 -8.01
CA SER A 166 -1.35 12.16 -8.24
C SER A 166 -2.84 12.43 -8.04
N GLN A 167 -3.69 11.42 -8.24
CA GLN A 167 -5.14 11.53 -8.16
C GLN A 167 -5.69 11.16 -6.77
N TYR A 168 -5.05 10.21 -6.09
CA TYR A 168 -5.63 9.56 -4.90
C TYR A 168 -4.77 9.65 -3.62
N CYS A 169 -3.51 10.07 -3.72
CA CYS A 169 -2.57 10.07 -2.58
C CYS A 169 -2.10 11.48 -2.15
N ARG A 170 -2.72 12.53 -2.69
CA ARG A 170 -2.45 13.93 -2.28
C ARG A 170 -3.31 14.32 -1.09
#